data_AF-Q46202-F1
#
_entry.id   AF-Q46202-F1
#
_cell.length_a   1.000
_cell.length_b   1.000
_cell.length_c   1.000
_cell.angle_alpha   90.00
_cell.angle_beta   90.00
_cell.angle_gamma   90.00
#
_symmetry.space_group_name_H-M   'P 1'
#
loop_
_entity.id
_entity.type
_entity.pdbx_description
1 polymer ?
#
loop_
_entity_poly.entity_id
_entity_poly.type
_entity_poly.pdbx_seq_one_letter_code
_entity_poly.pdbx_strand_id
1 'polypeptide(L)'
;SFVARMNPLKFFKGIFPAQVVAFTSQSSYGTLPVTIKSLVEGVGVSENIASFVAPLGSTIGLNGCGGFYPAIVAIFAANVFNVELTIYSYILIVLTAIISSIGIAGVPGSATMSATVMLAALGLPIEALAMV
;
A
#
# COMPACT_ATOMS: atom_id res chain seq x y z
N SER A 1 14.51 4.79 16.55
CA SER A 1 15.39 4.58 17.71
C SER A 1 15.71 3.13 18.04
N PHE A 2 14.74 2.21 18.10
CA PHE A 2 14.99 0.85 18.63
C PHE A 2 15.87 -0.06 17.73
N VAL A 3 15.70 -0.02 16.39
CA VAL A 3 16.49 -0.88 15.47
C VAL A 3 17.59 -0.09 14.75
N ALA A 4 17.25 1.03 14.11
CA ALA A 4 18.19 1.81 13.30
C ALA A 4 18.94 2.92 14.06
N ARG A 5 18.74 3.06 15.38
CA ARG A 5 19.32 4.14 16.24
C ARG A 5 19.18 5.57 15.69
N MET A 6 18.23 5.81 14.78
CA MET A 6 17.94 7.12 14.21
C MET A 6 16.72 7.76 14.87
N ASN A 7 16.75 9.09 14.99
CA ASN A 7 15.61 9.89 15.40
C ASN A 7 14.50 9.82 14.32
N PRO A 8 13.29 9.35 14.65
CA PRO A 8 12.18 9.24 13.68
C PRO A 8 11.83 10.56 12.98
N LEU A 9 11.90 11.70 13.70
CA LEU A 9 11.60 13.01 13.11
C LEU A 9 12.62 13.39 12.03
N LYS A 10 13.89 13.06 12.23
CA LYS A 10 14.94 13.29 11.23
C LYS A 10 14.71 12.42 9.97
N PHE A 11 14.27 11.18 10.16
CA PHE A 11 13.89 10.31 9.04
C PHE A 11 12.77 10.92 8.20
N PHE A 12 11.64 11.24 8.82
CA PHE A 12 10.48 11.78 8.12
C PHE A 12 10.79 13.10 7.42
N LYS A 13 11.60 13.98 8.03
CA LYS A 13 12.07 15.20 7.37
C LYS A 13 12.93 14.91 6.14
N GLY A 14 13.78 13.89 6.19
CA GLY A 14 14.64 13.49 5.07
C GLY A 14 13.88 12.87 3.90
N ILE A 15 12.81 12.10 4.16
CA ILE A 15 12.00 11.45 3.12
C ILE A 15 10.82 12.29 2.61
N PHE A 16 10.54 13.44 3.24
CA PHE A 16 9.38 14.28 2.94
C PHE A 16 9.20 14.59 1.43
N PRO A 17 10.25 14.92 0.65
CA PRO A 17 10.09 15.16 -0.79
C PRO A 17 9.50 13.95 -1.54
N ALA A 18 9.96 12.73 -1.22
CA ALA A 18 9.42 11.51 -1.79
C ALA A 18 7.95 11.30 -1.38
N GLN A 19 7.57 11.64 -0.15
CA GLN A 19 6.17 11.55 0.29
C GLN A 19 5.26 12.48 -0.50
N VAL A 20 5.70 13.73 -0.74
CA VAL A 20 4.93 14.69 -1.55
C VAL A 20 4.76 14.18 -2.97
N VAL A 21 5.83 13.67 -3.60
CA VAL A 21 5.75 13.13 -4.97
C VAL A 21 4.91 11.86 -5.03
N ALA A 22 5.00 10.97 -4.05
CA ALA A 22 4.12 9.79 -3.96
C ALA A 22 2.65 10.19 -3.87
N PHE A 23 2.35 11.20 -3.07
CA PHE A 23 0.99 11.70 -2.91
C PHE A 23 0.44 12.32 -4.20
N THR A 24 1.23 13.15 -4.88
CA THR A 24 0.78 13.85 -6.09
C THR A 24 0.78 12.97 -7.33
N SER A 25 1.76 12.06 -7.47
CA SER A 25 1.86 11.17 -8.62
C SER A 25 1.00 9.91 -8.50
N GLN A 26 0.60 9.55 -7.27
CA GLN A 26 -0.14 8.33 -6.95
C GLN A 26 0.53 7.06 -7.50
N SER A 27 1.88 7.07 -7.60
CA SER A 27 2.66 6.01 -8.24
C SER A 27 3.94 5.71 -7.48
N SER A 28 4.12 4.45 -7.07
CA SER A 28 5.34 3.98 -6.40
C SER A 28 6.54 4.02 -7.36
N TYR A 29 6.32 3.63 -8.63
CA TYR A 29 7.37 3.70 -9.65
C TYR A 29 7.66 5.14 -10.08
N GLY A 30 6.64 5.99 -10.19
CA GLY A 30 6.81 7.41 -10.52
C GLY A 30 7.61 8.17 -9.46
N THR A 31 7.54 7.72 -8.21
CA THR A 31 8.27 8.33 -7.09
C THR A 31 9.67 7.77 -6.90
N LEU A 32 9.99 6.62 -7.49
CA LEU A 32 11.21 5.85 -7.23
C LEU A 32 12.50 6.68 -7.34
N PRO A 33 12.71 7.55 -8.36
CA PRO A 33 13.93 8.37 -8.43
C PRO A 33 14.05 9.35 -7.26
N VAL A 34 12.94 9.95 -6.83
CA VAL A 34 12.88 10.88 -5.71
C VAL A 34 13.07 10.16 -4.38
N THR A 35 12.55 8.93 -4.26
CA THR A 35 12.77 8.04 -3.11
C THR A 35 14.26 7.73 -2.94
N ILE A 36 14.94 7.28 -4.00
CA ILE A 36 16.37 6.95 -3.94
C ILE A 36 17.17 8.20 -3.54
N LYS A 37 16.91 9.35 -4.18
CA LYS A 37 17.57 10.61 -3.83
C LYS A 37 17.35 10.99 -2.35
N SER A 38 16.12 10.90 -1.86
CA SER A 38 15.78 11.23 -0.47
C SER A 38 16.43 10.28 0.53
N LEU A 39 16.58 9.00 0.19
CA LEU A 39 17.28 8.02 1.02
C LEU A 39 18.79 8.30 1.09
N VAL A 40 19.41 8.63 -0.04
CA VAL A 40 20.86 8.89 -0.12
C VAL A 40 21.21 10.24 0.51
N GLU A 41 20.60 11.34 0.03
CA GLU A 41 20.95 12.70 0.44
C GLU A 41 20.25 13.13 1.74
N GLY A 42 19.01 12.69 1.96
CA GLY A 42 18.19 13.13 3.09
C GLY A 42 18.36 12.26 4.34
N VAL A 43 18.54 10.95 4.17
CA VAL A 43 18.65 9.98 5.28
C VAL A 43 20.08 9.47 5.48
N GLY A 44 20.93 9.50 4.45
CA GLY A 44 22.31 9.04 4.51
C GLY A 44 22.48 7.53 4.31
N VAL A 45 21.54 6.89 3.60
CA VAL A 45 21.67 5.48 3.19
C VAL A 45 22.67 5.38 2.04
N SER A 46 23.47 4.32 1.99
CA SER A 46 24.38 4.12 0.85
C SER A 46 23.59 3.92 -0.44
N GLU A 47 24.11 4.46 -1.54
CA GLU A 47 23.46 4.39 -2.85
C GLU A 47 23.18 2.96 -3.30
N ASN A 48 24.12 2.04 -3.08
CA ASN A 48 23.95 0.62 -3.39
C ASN A 48 22.74 0.00 -2.65
N ILE A 49 22.54 0.35 -1.38
CA ILE A 49 21.40 -0.16 -0.60
C ILE A 49 20.10 0.50 -1.08
N ALA A 50 20.10 1.81 -1.28
CA ALA A 50 18.93 2.55 -1.72
C ALA A 50 18.44 2.09 -3.11
N SER A 51 19.36 1.94 -4.06
CA SER A 51 19.08 1.52 -5.44
C SER A 51 18.66 0.07 -5.56
N PHE A 52 18.93 -0.77 -4.56
CA PHE A 52 18.44 -2.15 -4.53
C PHE A 52 17.10 -2.29 -3.78
N VAL A 53 17.02 -1.72 -2.57
CA VAL A 53 15.87 -1.89 -1.67
C VAL A 53 14.67 -1.08 -2.14
N ALA A 54 14.86 0.14 -2.67
CA ALA A 54 13.72 0.97 -3.07
C ALA A 54 12.94 0.38 -4.25
N PRO A 55 13.56 -0.11 -5.35
CA PRO A 55 12.81 -0.77 -6.42
C PRO A 55 12.13 -2.05 -5.97
N LEU A 56 12.80 -2.85 -5.12
CA LEU A 56 12.23 -4.07 -4.54
C LEU A 56 11.02 -3.76 -3.64
N GLY A 57 11.10 -2.70 -2.84
CA GLY A 57 10.00 -2.25 -1.99
C GLY A 57 8.80 -1.74 -2.79
N SER A 58 9.04 -1.13 -3.95
CA SER A 58 7.98 -0.69 -4.86
C SER A 58 7.20 -1.84 -5.53
N THR A 59 7.64 -3.10 -5.39
CA THR A 59 6.98 -4.28 -5.95
C THR A 59 6.45 -5.27 -4.91
N ILE A 60 7.18 -5.51 -3.83
CA ILE A 60 6.88 -6.59 -2.87
C ILE A 60 6.29 -6.05 -1.54
N GLY A 61 5.85 -4.80 -1.50
CA GLY A 61 5.46 -4.10 -0.27
C GLY A 61 4.21 -3.23 -0.39
N LEU A 62 3.26 -3.58 -1.28
CA LEU A 62 2.11 -2.76 -1.61
C LEU A 62 0.95 -2.89 -0.61
N ASN A 63 1.26 -2.75 0.68
CA ASN A 63 0.32 -2.91 1.79
C ASN A 63 -0.86 -1.93 1.70
N GLY A 64 -0.63 -0.72 1.19
CA GLY A 64 -1.67 0.30 1.04
C GLY A 64 -2.75 -0.13 0.05
N CYS A 65 -2.37 -0.35 -1.21
CA CYS A 65 -3.33 -0.64 -2.29
C CYS A 65 -3.77 -2.11 -2.36
N GLY A 66 -2.96 -3.06 -1.89
CA GLY A 66 -3.31 -4.49 -1.90
C GLY A 66 -3.80 -5.06 -0.58
N GLY A 67 -3.49 -4.40 0.53
CA GLY A 67 -3.86 -4.87 1.86
C GLY A 67 -4.99 -4.06 2.45
N PHE A 68 -4.67 -2.83 2.85
CA PHE A 68 -5.58 -1.99 3.63
C PHE A 68 -6.76 -1.48 2.83
N TYR A 69 -6.55 -0.93 1.64
CA TYR A 69 -7.63 -0.36 0.84
C TYR A 69 -8.72 -1.39 0.49
N PRO A 70 -8.40 -2.57 -0.07
CA PRO A 70 -9.39 -3.62 -0.34
C PRO A 70 -10.14 -4.07 0.92
N ALA A 71 -9.43 -4.25 2.04
CA ALA A 71 -10.04 -4.70 3.29
C ALA A 71 -11.04 -3.67 3.85
N ILE A 72 -10.70 -2.39 3.79
CA ILE A 72 -11.60 -1.30 4.21
C ILE A 72 -12.82 -1.26 3.29
N VAL A 73 -12.64 -1.39 1.98
CA VAL A 73 -13.75 -1.44 1.01
C VAL A 73 -14.66 -2.64 1.27
N ALA A 74 -14.11 -3.83 1.57
CA ALA A 74 -14.91 -5.01 1.89
C ALA A 74 -15.76 -4.83 3.16
N ILE A 75 -15.18 -4.26 4.21
CA ILE A 75 -15.90 -3.97 5.46
C ILE A 75 -16.98 -2.91 5.21
N PHE A 76 -16.65 -1.86 4.45
CA PHE A 76 -17.61 -0.82 4.07
C PHE A 76 -18.79 -1.39 3.28
N ALA A 77 -18.51 -2.20 2.25
CA ALA A 77 -19.52 -2.87 1.44
C ALA A 77 -20.45 -3.73 2.30
N ALA A 78 -19.89 -4.54 3.20
CA ALA A 78 -20.68 -5.38 4.08
C ALA A 78 -21.63 -4.57 4.99
N ASN A 79 -21.17 -3.43 5.51
CA ASN A 79 -22.02 -2.55 6.32
C ASN A 79 -23.14 -1.88 5.51
N VAL A 80 -22.84 -1.37 4.31
CA VAL A 80 -23.83 -0.69 3.45
C VAL A 80 -24.91 -1.65 2.98
N PHE A 81 -24.53 -2.87 2.60
CA PHE A 81 -25.46 -3.89 2.10
C PHE A 81 -26.05 -4.77 3.20
N ASN A 82 -25.80 -4.48 4.48
CA ASN A 82 -26.25 -5.27 5.63
C ASN A 82 -25.88 -6.76 5.52
N VAL A 83 -24.68 -7.05 5.00
CA VAL A 83 -24.13 -8.41 4.94
C VAL A 83 -23.36 -8.68 6.23
N GLU A 84 -23.71 -9.76 6.92
CA GLU A 84 -23.02 -10.16 8.15
C GLU A 84 -21.64 -10.77 7.82
N LEU A 85 -20.58 -10.13 8.33
CA LEU A 85 -19.23 -10.68 8.25
C LEU A 85 -18.99 -11.62 9.43
N THR A 86 -18.82 -12.90 9.12
CA THR A 86 -18.42 -13.90 10.11
C THR A 86 -16.92 -13.80 10.42
N ILE A 87 -16.47 -14.43 11.51
CA ILE A 87 -15.04 -14.54 11.83
C ILE A 87 -14.22 -15.19 10.68
N TYR A 88 -14.84 -16.11 9.93
CA TYR A 88 -14.22 -16.73 8.75
C TYR A 88 -13.97 -15.69 7.64
N SER A 89 -14.91 -14.78 7.41
CA SER A 89 -14.78 -13.70 6.43
C SER A 89 -13.61 -12.78 6.77
N TYR A 90 -13.41 -12.44 8.05
CA TYR A 90 -12.28 -11.63 8.49
C TYR A 90 -10.92 -12.33 8.29
N ILE A 91 -10.84 -13.64 8.57
CA ILE A 91 -9.63 -14.42 8.29
C ILE A 91 -9.34 -14.43 6.78
N LEU A 92 -10.37 -14.60 5.96
CA LEU A 92 -10.24 -14.60 4.50
C LEU A 92 -9.78 -13.23 3.98
N ILE A 93 -10.31 -12.13 4.51
CA ILE A 93 -9.85 -10.76 4.21
C ILE A 93 -8.35 -10.61 4.52
N VAL A 94 -7.89 -11.05 5.70
CA VAL A 94 -6.47 -10.92 6.08
C VAL A 94 -5.58 -11.73 5.15
N LEU A 95 -5.93 -12.98 4.85
CA LEU A 95 -5.13 -13.85 3.99
C LEU A 95 -5.06 -13.32 2.56
N THR A 96 -6.19 -12.89 2.00
CA THR A 96 -6.25 -12.32 0.66
C THR A 96 -5.51 -10.98 0.57
N ALA A 97 -5.61 -10.13 1.60
CA ALA A 97 -4.83 -8.89 1.70
C ALA A 97 -3.31 -9.14 1.67
N ILE A 98 -2.82 -10.16 2.38
CA ILE A 98 -1.39 -10.52 2.41
C ILE A 98 -0.93 -10.97 1.02
N ILE A 99 -1.69 -11.87 0.39
CA ILE A 99 -1.35 -12.41 -0.94
C ILE A 99 -1.43 -11.30 -2.00
N SER A 100 -2.46 -10.46 -1.94
CA SER A 100 -2.66 -9.37 -2.89
C SER A 100 -1.58 -8.29 -2.80
N SER A 101 -1.06 -8.00 -1.59
CA SER A 101 0.00 -7.00 -1.38
C SER A 101 1.32 -7.31 -2.09
N ILE A 102 1.54 -8.56 -2.51
CA ILE A 102 2.72 -9.00 -3.29
C ILE A 102 2.44 -8.93 -4.81
N GLY A 103 1.19 -9.09 -5.22
CA GLY A 103 0.80 -9.31 -6.62
C GLY A 103 0.41 -8.05 -7.41
N ILE A 104 0.52 -6.87 -6.82
CA ILE A 104 0.06 -5.62 -7.44
C ILE A 104 1.24 -4.85 -8.07
N ALA A 105 0.98 -4.11 -9.13
CA ALA A 105 1.94 -3.17 -9.70
C ALA A 105 1.85 -1.81 -9.00
N GLY A 106 2.99 -1.16 -8.78
CA GLY A 106 3.08 0.18 -8.17
C GLY A 106 2.67 1.32 -9.10
N VAL A 107 1.51 1.22 -9.75
CA VAL A 107 0.97 2.20 -10.72
C VAL A 107 -0.39 2.74 -10.27
N PRO A 108 -0.86 3.87 -10.83
CA PRO A 108 -2.19 4.39 -10.51
C PRO A 108 -3.32 3.41 -10.85
N GLY A 109 -4.38 3.41 -10.04
CA GLY A 109 -5.60 2.61 -10.27
C GLY A 109 -5.53 1.14 -9.80
N SER A 110 -4.37 0.65 -9.37
CA SER A 110 -4.24 -0.76 -8.96
C SER A 110 -4.97 -1.10 -7.66
N ALA A 111 -5.20 -0.12 -6.79
CA ALA A 111 -5.97 -0.28 -5.56
C ALA A 111 -7.42 -0.69 -5.84
N THR A 112 -8.06 -0.06 -6.83
CA THR A 112 -9.44 -0.35 -7.23
C THR A 112 -9.55 -1.76 -7.81
N MET A 113 -8.59 -2.18 -8.64
CA MET A 113 -8.57 -3.56 -9.17
C MET A 113 -8.47 -4.61 -8.06
N SER A 114 -7.59 -4.39 -7.08
CA SER A 114 -7.45 -5.31 -5.94
C SER A 114 -8.72 -5.36 -5.09
N ALA A 115 -9.36 -4.21 -4.85
CA ALA A 115 -10.63 -4.15 -4.14
C ALA A 115 -11.74 -4.93 -4.87
N THR A 116 -11.83 -4.86 -6.21
CA THR A 116 -12.78 -5.69 -6.99
C THR A 116 -12.55 -7.18 -6.77
N VAL A 117 -11.30 -7.63 -6.77
CA VAL A 117 -10.96 -9.04 -6.54
C VAL A 117 -11.36 -9.48 -5.13
N MET A 118 -11.14 -8.63 -4.12
CA MET A 118 -11.53 -8.94 -2.74
C MET A 118 -13.05 -9.02 -2.57
N LEU A 119 -13.80 -8.07 -3.12
CA LEU A 119 -15.26 -8.10 -3.08
C LEU A 119 -15.82 -9.36 -3.77
N ALA A 120 -15.30 -9.69 -4.95
CA ALA A 120 -15.68 -10.90 -5.68
C ALA A 120 -15.36 -12.18 -4.88
N ALA A 121 -14.21 -12.25 -4.22
CA ALA A 121 -13.81 -13.39 -3.40
C ALA A 121 -14.72 -13.59 -2.16
N LEU A 122 -15.29 -12.51 -1.62
CA LEU A 122 -16.20 -12.54 -0.48
C LEU A 122 -17.67 -12.62 -0.89
N GLY A 123 -17.98 -12.60 -2.19
CA GLY A 123 -19.35 -12.55 -2.70
C GLY A 123 -20.08 -11.24 -2.38
N LEU A 124 -19.33 -10.14 -2.16
CA LEU A 124 -19.89 -8.84 -1.86
C LEU A 124 -20.19 -8.05 -3.14
N PRO A 125 -21.21 -7.16 -3.13
CA PRO A 125 -21.59 -6.38 -4.30
C PRO A 125 -20.45 -5.44 -4.74
N ILE A 126 -20.06 -5.51 -6.01
CA ILE A 126 -18.99 -4.68 -6.57
C ILE A 126 -19.40 -3.21 -6.72
N GLU A 127 -20.71 -2.95 -6.70
CA GLU A 127 -21.32 -1.62 -6.71
C GLU A 127 -20.84 -0.78 -5.52
N ALA A 128 -20.37 -1.41 -4.44
CA ALA A 128 -19.70 -0.74 -3.34
C ALA A 128 -18.51 0.13 -3.78
N LEU A 129 -17.82 -0.25 -4.85
CA LEU A 129 -16.69 0.53 -5.39
C LEU A 129 -17.11 1.86 -5.98
N ALA A 130 -18.35 1.99 -6.46
CA ALA A 130 -18.85 3.26 -6.98
C ALA A 130 -19.21 4.25 -5.86
N MET A 131 -19.29 3.77 -4.61
CA MET A 131 -19.64 4.55 -3.42
C MET A 131 -18.40 5.04 -2.63
N VAL A 132 -17.19 4.62 -3.04
CA VAL A 132 -15.90 4.95 -2.39
C VAL A 132 -15.04 5.77 -3.36
#